data_AF-A0A0D7AIN6-F1
#
_entry.id   AF-A0A0D7AIN6-F1
#
_cell.length_a   1.000
_cell.length_b   1.000
_cell.length_c   1.000
_cell.angle_alpha   90.00
_cell.angle_beta   90.00
_cell.angle_gamma   90.00
#
_symmetry.space_group_name_H-M   'P 1'
#
loop_
_entity.id
_entity.type
_entity.pdbx_description
1 polymer ?
#
loop_
_entity_poly.entity_id
_entity_poly.type
_entity_poly.pdbx_seq_one_letter_code
_entity_poly.pdbx_strand_id
1 'polypeptide(L)'
;GARLSALTQALAYKGIKCTQKVEERRITRENVDKARAAAAALGTEDPSDKRIWRSLEDKAFSRTIRNFLWKIIQNAYKLGDFWKHVAGFESRGICPVCDVEETIEHILIDCRIGARDQLWTLAQLLWEKKGGDWPDIGIGYIFACGLATPLNDALQKQQGGARLFLIIISETAHLIWRLRCERRIKLEDNQAKWHSGVEIHNRWLTGINNRLALDRVLTNCLKYGRKALDPKMVLKTWGGTLKNERNLPDDWIVGPEVLVDISAKKRPRGRNR
;
A
#
# COMPACT_ATOMS: atom_id res chain seq x y z
N GLY A 1 37.21 -0.96 22.02
CA GLY A 1 37.67 0.18 21.19
C GLY A 1 38.12 -0.34 19.83
N ALA A 2 37.90 0.41 18.75
CA ALA A 2 38.41 0.08 17.42
C ALA A 2 39.79 0.70 17.21
N ARG A 3 40.72 -0.04 16.61
CA ARG A 3 42.06 0.47 16.26
C ARG A 3 41.91 1.45 15.09
N LEU A 4 42.32 2.71 15.25
CA LEU A 4 42.14 3.77 14.24
C LEU A 4 42.70 3.40 12.86
N SER A 5 43.81 2.68 12.82
CA SER A 5 44.44 2.20 11.58
C SER A 5 43.62 1.16 10.81
N ALA A 6 42.62 0.54 11.44
CA ALA A 6 41.70 -0.44 10.83
C ALA A 6 40.25 0.08 10.75
N LEU A 7 40.03 1.35 11.09
CA LEU A 7 38.71 1.95 11.12
C LEU A 7 38.25 2.27 9.70
N THR A 8 37.17 1.63 9.26
CA THR A 8 36.48 2.01 8.03
C THR A 8 35.34 2.97 8.34
N GLN A 9 34.92 3.77 7.35
CA GLN A 9 33.74 4.64 7.50
C GLN A 9 32.49 3.86 7.94
N ALA A 10 32.31 2.63 7.44
CA ALA A 10 31.22 1.76 7.85
C ALA A 10 31.30 1.35 9.33
N LEU A 11 32.50 0.99 9.82
CA LEU A 11 32.76 0.67 11.23
C LEU A 11 32.57 1.90 12.12
N ALA A 12 33.08 3.06 11.69
CA ALA A 12 32.90 4.33 12.40
C ALA A 12 31.42 4.72 12.51
N TYR A 13 30.69 4.66 11.39
CA TYR A 13 29.26 4.96 11.36
C TYR A 13 28.45 3.99 12.23
N LYS A 14 28.77 2.69 12.19
CA LYS A 14 28.15 1.70 13.08
C LYS A 14 28.43 2.00 14.54
N GLY A 15 29.67 2.37 14.88
CA GLY A 15 30.07 2.78 16.23
C GLY A 15 29.26 3.97 16.73
N ILE A 16 29.20 5.05 15.94
CA ILE A 16 28.41 6.26 16.25
C ILE A 16 26.93 5.91 16.45
N LYS A 17 26.36 5.08 15.56
CA LYS A 17 24.97 4.64 15.65
C LYS A 17 24.69 3.79 16.89
N CYS A 18 25.62 2.93 17.31
CA CYS A 18 25.48 2.15 18.54
C CYS A 18 25.58 3.00 19.81
N THR A 19 26.31 4.12 19.76
CA THR A 19 26.44 5.05 20.91
C THR A 19 25.30 6.07 21.01
N GLN A 20 24.62 6.37 19.90
CA GLN A 20 23.46 7.27 19.92
C GLN A 20 22.24 6.55 20.51
N LYS A 21 21.75 7.04 21.67
CA LYS A 21 20.39 6.70 22.11
C LYS A 21 19.41 7.31 21.12
N VAL A 22 18.71 6.46 20.37
CA VAL A 22 17.61 6.89 19.51
C VAL A 22 16.38 7.02 20.41
N GLU A 23 15.94 8.24 20.67
CA GLU A 23 14.68 8.46 21.37
C GLU A 23 13.53 7.94 20.52
N GLU A 24 12.71 7.08 21.14
CA GLU A 24 11.52 6.56 20.50
C GLU A 24 10.47 7.68 20.41
N ARG A 25 10.07 8.01 19.19
CA ARG A 25 9.06 9.03 18.95
C ARG A 25 7.69 8.50 19.36
N ARG A 26 6.99 9.24 20.21
CA ARG A 26 5.64 8.88 20.70
C ARG A 26 4.69 8.45 19.58
N ILE A 27 4.59 9.24 18.51
CA ILE A 27 3.67 8.98 17.37
C ILE A 27 4.07 7.70 16.62
N THR A 28 5.38 7.40 16.52
CA THR A 28 5.83 6.16 15.89
C THR A 28 5.38 4.94 16.68
N ARG A 29 5.49 5.00 18.01
CA ARG A 29 4.98 3.93 18.89
C ARG A 29 3.47 3.75 18.74
N GLU A 30 2.70 4.86 18.77
CA GLU A 30 1.26 4.83 18.55
C GLU A 30 0.88 4.21 17.19
N ASN A 31 1.61 4.54 16.12
CA ASN A 31 1.38 3.97 14.80
C ASN A 31 1.73 2.47 14.74
N VAL A 32 2.78 2.03 15.44
CA VAL A 32 3.13 0.62 15.58
C VAL A 32 2.04 -0.13 16.37
N ASP A 33 1.46 0.48 17.40
CA ASP A 33 0.35 -0.09 18.16
C ASP A 33 -0.92 -0.23 17.30
N LYS A 34 -1.24 0.78 16.49
CA LYS A 34 -2.32 0.70 15.48
C LYS A 34 -2.09 -0.43 14.48
N ALA A 35 -0.84 -0.61 14.02
CA ALA A 35 -0.48 -1.70 13.14
C ALA A 35 -0.66 -3.07 13.82
N ARG A 36 -0.25 -3.19 15.09
CA ARG A 36 -0.39 -4.42 15.87
C ARG A 36 -1.86 -4.81 16.06
N ALA A 37 -2.71 -3.84 16.41
CA ALA A 37 -4.15 -4.06 16.54
C ALA A 37 -4.79 -4.53 15.23
N ALA A 38 -4.47 -3.89 14.10
CA ALA A 38 -4.98 -4.30 12.79
C ALA A 38 -4.43 -5.64 12.31
N ALA A 39 -3.18 -5.99 12.67
CA ALA A 39 -2.58 -7.27 12.28
C ALA A 39 -3.36 -8.47 12.85
N ALA A 40 -3.91 -8.36 14.06
CA ALA A 40 -4.75 -9.40 14.65
C ALA A 40 -5.99 -9.67 13.79
N ALA A 41 -6.67 -8.61 13.33
CA ALA A 41 -7.81 -8.72 12.41
C ALA A 41 -7.42 -9.31 11.04
N LEU A 42 -6.15 -9.16 10.64
CA LEU A 42 -5.60 -9.74 9.42
C LEU A 42 -5.07 -11.19 9.59
N GLY A 43 -5.29 -11.81 10.75
CA GLY A 43 -4.90 -13.19 11.06
C GLY A 43 -3.45 -13.34 11.56
N THR A 44 -2.78 -12.24 11.88
CA THR A 44 -1.46 -12.27 12.53
C THR A 44 -1.58 -11.79 13.97
N GLU A 45 -1.56 -12.73 14.90
CA GLU A 45 -1.58 -12.43 16.34
C GLU A 45 -0.25 -11.84 16.82
N ASP A 46 -0.40 -10.84 17.70
CA ASP A 46 0.63 -10.14 18.48
C ASP A 46 2.02 -10.04 17.81
N PRO A 47 2.14 -9.38 16.64
CA PRO A 47 3.42 -9.21 16.00
C PRO A 47 4.32 -8.28 16.81
N SER A 48 5.55 -8.72 17.07
CA SER A 48 6.59 -7.85 17.62
C SER A 48 6.90 -6.69 16.67
N ASP A 49 7.39 -5.57 17.20
CA ASP A 49 7.79 -4.39 16.43
C ASP A 49 8.76 -4.75 15.31
N LYS A 50 9.73 -5.61 15.61
CA LYS A 50 10.70 -6.12 14.63
C LYS A 50 10.00 -6.84 13.48
N ARG A 51 8.93 -7.60 13.76
CA ARG A 51 8.13 -8.29 12.73
C ARG A 51 7.33 -7.28 11.90
N ILE A 52 6.73 -6.25 12.52
CA ILE A 52 6.03 -5.16 11.84
C ILE A 52 6.98 -4.46 10.87
N TRP A 53 8.13 -3.99 11.34
CA TRP A 53 9.12 -3.31 10.50
C TRP A 53 9.66 -4.21 9.38
N ARG A 54 9.93 -5.49 9.67
CA ARG A 54 10.41 -6.45 8.67
C ARG A 54 9.36 -6.72 7.58
N SER A 55 8.07 -6.64 7.91
CA SER A 55 6.99 -6.83 6.93
C SER A 55 7.01 -5.78 5.83
N LEU A 56 7.48 -4.56 6.12
CA LEU A 56 7.63 -3.49 5.13
C LEU A 56 8.69 -3.80 4.07
N GLU A 57 9.54 -4.81 4.29
CA GLU A 57 10.56 -5.24 3.34
C GLU A 57 10.05 -6.30 2.33
N ASP A 58 8.75 -6.62 2.36
CA ASP A 58 8.16 -7.62 1.48
C ASP A 58 8.47 -7.33 -0.01
N LYS A 59 8.81 -8.38 -0.76
CA LYS A 59 9.18 -8.32 -2.18
C LYS A 59 8.04 -7.85 -3.09
N ALA A 60 6.80 -7.97 -2.64
CA ALA A 60 5.63 -7.46 -3.33
C ALA A 60 5.50 -5.93 -3.23
N PHE A 61 6.21 -5.27 -2.32
CA PHE A 61 6.31 -3.81 -2.32
C PHE A 61 7.38 -3.30 -3.29
N SER A 62 7.04 -2.26 -4.04
CA SER A 62 8.05 -1.44 -4.72
C SER A 62 8.90 -0.67 -3.71
N ARG A 63 10.15 -0.35 -4.05
CA ARG A 63 11.03 0.47 -3.19
C ARG A 63 10.37 1.80 -2.78
N THR A 64 9.62 2.41 -3.69
CA THR A 64 8.88 3.65 -3.42
C THR A 64 7.84 3.45 -2.33
N ILE A 65 7.08 2.35 -2.39
CA ILE A 65 6.06 2.02 -1.39
C ILE A 65 6.68 1.70 -0.04
N ARG A 66 7.78 0.93 0.01
CA ARG A 66 8.48 0.66 1.28
C ARG A 66 8.90 1.96 1.97
N ASN A 67 9.48 2.88 1.20
CA ASN A 67 9.85 4.20 1.71
C ASN A 67 8.64 5.01 2.17
N PHE A 68 7.54 4.96 1.43
CA PHE A 68 6.29 5.62 1.81
C PHE A 68 5.74 5.05 3.12
N LEU A 69 5.55 3.73 3.22
CA LEU A 69 5.06 3.04 4.42
C LEU A 69 5.93 3.33 5.64
N TRP A 70 7.26 3.23 5.48
CA TRP A 70 8.19 3.57 6.55
C TRP A 70 8.03 5.03 7.00
N LYS A 71 7.91 5.98 6.07
CA LYS A 71 7.76 7.40 6.39
C LYS A 71 6.44 7.71 7.09
N ILE A 72 5.33 7.08 6.69
CA ILE A 72 4.02 7.33 7.33
C ILE A 72 3.97 6.75 8.74
N ILE A 73 4.53 5.56 8.99
CA ILE A 73 4.59 4.98 10.34
C ILE A 73 5.50 5.83 11.24
N GLN A 74 6.62 6.32 10.70
CA GLN A 74 7.56 7.20 11.42
C GLN A 74 7.09 8.66 11.57
N ASN A 75 5.91 9.01 11.04
CA ASN A 75 5.41 10.38 10.94
C ASN A 75 6.46 11.36 10.37
N ALA A 76 7.13 10.97 9.30
CA ALA A 76 8.28 11.68 8.74
C ALA A 76 7.90 12.74 7.69
N TYR A 77 6.62 12.85 7.32
CA TYR A 77 6.14 13.88 6.40
C TYR A 77 5.78 15.17 7.14
N LYS A 78 6.02 16.31 6.50
CA LYS A 78 5.66 17.64 7.00
C LYS A 78 4.15 17.86 6.83
N LEU A 79 3.38 17.53 7.87
CA LEU A 79 1.91 17.53 7.89
C LEU A 79 1.41 18.12 9.22
N GLY A 80 0.13 18.54 9.24
CA GLY A 80 -0.55 19.01 10.45
C GLY A 80 0.26 20.02 11.28
N ASP A 81 0.44 19.69 12.55
CA ASP A 81 1.22 20.39 13.57
C ASP A 81 2.55 20.97 13.09
N PHE A 82 3.27 20.29 12.19
CA PHE A 82 4.55 20.78 11.68
C PHE A 82 4.44 22.21 11.13
N TRP A 83 3.32 22.54 10.47
CA TRP A 83 3.12 23.82 9.82
C TRP A 83 2.66 24.93 10.78
N LYS A 84 2.14 24.58 11.98
CA LYS A 84 1.63 25.57 12.96
C LYS A 84 2.69 26.58 13.40
N HIS A 85 3.97 26.21 13.33
CA HIS A 85 5.10 27.03 13.76
C HIS A 85 5.89 27.64 12.58
N VAL A 86 5.42 27.48 11.34
CA VAL A 86 6.09 28.02 10.15
C VAL A 86 5.33 29.25 9.68
N ALA A 87 5.88 30.43 10.00
CA ALA A 87 5.30 31.72 9.67
C ALA A 87 4.89 31.83 8.19
N GLY A 88 3.63 32.15 7.93
CA GLY A 88 3.06 32.35 6.59
C GLY A 88 2.68 31.06 5.84
N PHE A 89 2.83 29.90 6.49
CA PHE A 89 2.51 28.59 5.91
C PHE A 89 1.60 27.73 6.81
N GLU A 90 1.02 28.31 7.86
CA GLU A 90 0.22 27.63 8.87
C GLU A 90 -0.99 26.91 8.25
N SER A 91 -1.60 27.52 7.22
CA SER A 91 -2.73 26.95 6.47
C SER A 91 -2.39 25.64 5.75
N ARG A 92 -1.10 25.32 5.55
CA ARG A 92 -0.68 24.04 4.96
C ARG A 92 -0.90 22.85 5.89
N GLY A 93 -1.02 23.10 7.20
CA GLY A 93 -1.36 22.09 8.20
C GLY A 93 -2.84 21.72 8.22
N ILE A 94 -3.70 22.48 7.55
CA ILE A 94 -5.16 22.31 7.57
C ILE A 94 -5.67 21.82 6.21
N CYS A 95 -6.55 20.83 6.22
CA CYS A 95 -7.19 20.33 5.01
C CYS A 95 -8.21 21.34 4.49
N PRO A 96 -8.09 21.84 3.24
CA PRO A 96 -8.95 22.89 2.72
C PRO A 96 -10.38 22.41 2.42
N VAL A 97 -10.60 21.10 2.37
CA VAL A 97 -11.92 20.50 2.12
C VAL A 97 -12.65 20.22 3.43
N CYS A 98 -11.91 19.78 4.44
CA CYS A 98 -12.50 19.30 5.68
C CYS A 98 -12.44 20.30 6.82
N ASP A 99 -11.58 21.30 6.71
CA ASP A 99 -11.26 22.30 7.75
C ASP A 99 -10.82 21.68 9.08
N VAL A 100 -9.98 20.65 8.97
CA VAL A 100 -9.39 19.93 10.12
C VAL A 100 -7.90 19.75 9.88
N GLU A 101 -7.16 19.40 10.94
CA GLU A 101 -5.74 19.11 10.83
C GLU A 101 -5.46 17.98 9.83
N GLU A 102 -4.59 18.25 8.86
CA GLU A 102 -4.28 17.33 7.77
C GLU A 102 -3.20 16.34 8.20
N THR A 103 -3.59 15.31 8.94
CA THR A 103 -2.74 14.18 9.33
C THR A 103 -2.65 13.12 8.21
N ILE A 104 -1.73 12.16 8.34
CA ILE A 104 -1.66 11.05 7.36
C ILE A 104 -2.91 10.15 7.41
N GLU A 105 -3.47 9.95 8.60
CA GLU A 105 -4.72 9.22 8.81
C GLU A 105 -5.88 9.97 8.16
N HIS A 106 -5.94 11.30 8.34
CA HIS A 106 -6.92 12.13 7.65
C HIS A 106 -6.82 11.98 6.13
N ILE A 107 -5.63 12.15 5.55
CA ILE A 107 -5.43 12.06 4.09
C ILE A 107 -5.86 10.70 3.53
N LEU A 108 -5.44 9.61 4.17
CA LEU A 108 -5.62 8.27 3.64
C LEU A 108 -6.99 7.67 3.98
N ILE A 109 -7.55 7.99 5.14
CA ILE A 109 -8.74 7.33 5.69
C ILE A 109 -9.91 8.29 5.85
N ASP A 110 -9.76 9.49 6.41
CA ASP A 110 -10.92 10.31 6.84
C ASP A 110 -11.34 11.44 5.88
N CYS A 111 -10.48 11.82 4.94
CA CYS A 111 -10.68 13.00 4.10
C CYS A 111 -11.92 12.87 3.20
N ARG A 112 -12.77 13.90 3.21
CA ARG A 112 -14.02 13.97 2.41
C ARG A 112 -13.80 14.24 0.91
N ILE A 113 -12.57 14.20 0.42
CA ILE A 113 -12.31 14.36 -1.01
C ILE A 113 -12.78 13.12 -1.77
N GLY A 114 -13.57 13.33 -2.84
CA GLY A 114 -14.14 12.23 -3.63
C GLY A 114 -13.09 11.27 -4.21
N ALA A 115 -11.88 11.75 -4.49
CA ALA A 115 -10.78 10.92 -4.99
C ALA A 115 -10.38 9.79 -4.01
N ARG A 116 -10.36 10.07 -2.70
CA ARG A 116 -10.01 9.07 -1.66
C ARG A 116 -11.03 7.94 -1.66
N ASP A 117 -12.31 8.31 -1.60
CA ASP A 117 -13.43 7.38 -1.58
C ASP A 117 -13.44 6.48 -2.82
N GLN A 118 -13.36 7.10 -4.00
CA GLN A 118 -13.33 6.38 -5.27
C GLN A 118 -12.18 5.35 -5.34
N LEU A 119 -10.99 5.70 -4.85
CA LEU A 119 -9.85 4.80 -4.85
C LEU A 119 -10.02 3.60 -3.91
N TRP A 120 -10.59 3.81 -2.72
CA TRP A 120 -10.91 2.71 -1.82
C TRP A 120 -12.04 1.83 -2.36
N THR A 121 -13.04 2.40 -3.04
CA THR A 121 -14.08 1.61 -3.73
C THR A 121 -13.46 0.70 -4.80
N LEU A 122 -12.49 1.19 -5.59
CA LEU A 122 -11.82 0.37 -6.60
C LEU A 122 -11.00 -0.78 -5.98
N ALA A 123 -10.32 -0.48 -4.87
CA ALA A 123 -9.60 -1.47 -4.08
C ALA A 123 -10.53 -2.56 -3.52
N GLN A 124 -11.66 -2.15 -2.96
CA GLN A 124 -12.71 -3.04 -2.46
C GLN A 124 -13.24 -3.95 -3.56
N LEU A 125 -13.64 -3.40 -4.70
CA LEU A 125 -14.18 -4.17 -5.81
C LEU A 125 -13.23 -5.27 -6.30
N LEU A 126 -11.92 -4.97 -6.37
CA LEU A 126 -10.93 -5.95 -6.79
C LEU A 126 -10.70 -7.04 -5.71
N TRP A 127 -10.73 -6.67 -4.44
CA TRP A 127 -10.58 -7.62 -3.33
C TRP A 127 -11.78 -8.56 -3.18
N GLU A 128 -13.00 -8.02 -3.24
CA GLU A 128 -14.22 -8.83 -3.21
C GLU A 128 -14.32 -9.76 -4.42
N LYS A 129 -13.80 -9.32 -5.58
CA LYS A 129 -13.72 -10.16 -6.76
C LYS A 129 -12.81 -11.37 -6.55
N LYS A 130 -11.69 -11.19 -5.84
CA LYS A 130 -10.81 -12.28 -5.40
C LYS A 130 -11.54 -13.27 -4.48
N GLY A 131 -12.62 -12.83 -3.83
CA GLY A 131 -13.39 -13.60 -2.86
C GLY A 131 -12.97 -13.33 -1.41
N GLY A 132 -12.29 -12.20 -1.16
CA GLY A 132 -11.99 -11.77 0.21
C GLY A 132 -13.05 -10.83 0.76
N ASP A 133 -13.29 -10.87 2.06
CA ASP A 133 -14.14 -9.92 2.75
C ASP A 133 -13.39 -8.60 2.92
N TRP A 134 -14.03 -7.49 2.53
CA TRP A 134 -13.43 -6.17 2.67
C TRP A 134 -13.48 -5.72 4.13
N PRO A 135 -12.33 -5.42 4.76
CA PRO A 135 -12.31 -4.94 6.12
C PRO A 135 -12.77 -3.47 6.18
N ASP A 136 -13.26 -3.05 7.33
CA ASP A 136 -13.38 -1.62 7.62
C ASP A 136 -11.98 -1.00 7.69
N ILE A 137 -11.60 -0.28 6.63
CA ILE A 137 -10.21 0.08 6.38
C ILE A 137 -9.80 1.25 7.27
N GLY A 138 -9.00 0.96 8.30
CA GLY A 138 -8.31 1.95 9.13
C GLY A 138 -6.84 2.14 8.77
N ILE A 139 -6.19 3.17 9.32
CA ILE A 139 -4.77 3.45 9.06
C ILE A 139 -3.87 2.27 9.48
N GLY A 140 -4.26 1.55 10.54
CA GLY A 140 -3.56 0.36 11.03
C GLY A 140 -3.45 -0.74 9.97
N TYR A 141 -4.47 -0.92 9.13
CA TYR A 141 -4.44 -1.90 8.04
C TYR A 141 -3.40 -1.53 6.97
N ILE A 142 -3.22 -0.24 6.70
CA ILE A 142 -2.17 0.24 5.78
C ILE A 142 -0.78 -0.06 6.37
N PHE A 143 -0.60 0.19 7.67
CA PHE A 143 0.66 -0.10 8.36
C PHE A 143 0.95 -1.60 8.46
N ALA A 144 -0.09 -2.42 8.61
CA ALA A 144 -0.01 -3.86 8.83
C ALA A 144 -0.23 -4.70 7.56
N CYS A 145 -0.41 -4.10 6.38
CA CYS A 145 -0.77 -4.84 5.17
C CYS A 145 0.23 -5.93 4.79
N GLY A 146 1.52 -5.78 5.13
CA GLY A 146 2.55 -6.83 4.97
C GLY A 146 2.51 -7.97 5.97
N LEU A 147 1.63 -7.91 6.97
CA LEU A 147 1.36 -8.98 7.92
C LEU A 147 0.08 -9.75 7.57
N ALA A 148 -0.59 -9.41 6.48
CA ALA A 148 -1.83 -10.05 6.10
C ALA A 148 -1.65 -11.57 5.90
N THR A 149 -2.47 -12.36 6.57
CA THR A 149 -2.52 -13.82 6.42
C THR A 149 -3.97 -14.29 6.35
N PRO A 150 -4.74 -13.87 5.32
CA PRO A 150 -6.13 -14.29 5.14
C PRO A 150 -6.23 -15.82 5.10
N LEU A 151 -7.26 -16.32 5.77
CA LEU A 151 -7.65 -17.72 5.77
C LEU A 151 -8.76 -17.93 4.73
N ASN A 152 -8.80 -19.11 4.12
CA ASN A 152 -9.97 -19.55 3.36
C ASN A 152 -11.01 -20.20 4.28
N ASP A 153 -12.16 -20.60 3.73
CA ASP A 153 -13.22 -21.32 4.45
C ASP A 153 -12.74 -22.62 5.12
N ALA A 154 -11.64 -23.20 4.62
CA ALA A 154 -10.99 -24.39 5.18
C ALA A 154 -9.88 -24.05 6.21
N LEU A 155 -9.80 -22.81 6.69
CA LEU A 155 -8.79 -22.29 7.63
C LEU A 155 -7.34 -22.40 7.15
N GLN A 156 -7.13 -22.48 5.83
CA GLN A 156 -5.81 -22.52 5.22
C GLN A 156 -5.35 -21.13 4.79
N LYS A 157 -4.06 -20.85 5.01
CA LYS A 157 -3.43 -19.58 4.63
C LYS A 157 -3.44 -19.39 3.11
N GLN A 158 -4.11 -18.33 2.65
CA GLN A 158 -4.12 -17.94 1.25
C GLN A 158 -2.92 -17.02 0.94
N GLN A 159 -1.74 -17.59 0.70
CA GLN A 159 -0.53 -16.79 0.40
C GLN A 159 -0.70 -15.84 -0.81
N GLY A 160 -1.44 -16.27 -1.85
CA GLY A 160 -1.74 -15.41 -3.00
C GLY A 160 -2.70 -14.26 -2.66
N GLY A 161 -3.73 -14.54 -1.85
CA GLY A 161 -4.66 -13.53 -1.35
C GLY A 161 -3.96 -12.51 -0.44
N ALA A 162 -3.13 -12.98 0.48
CA ALA A 162 -2.28 -12.15 1.34
C ALA A 162 -1.46 -11.14 0.54
N ARG A 163 -0.79 -11.65 -0.50
CA ARG A 163 0.06 -10.85 -1.38
C ARG A 163 -0.76 -9.84 -2.19
N LEU A 164 -1.92 -10.24 -2.71
CA LEU A 164 -2.80 -9.35 -3.44
C LEU A 164 -3.34 -8.22 -2.54
N PHE A 165 -3.79 -8.55 -1.33
CA PHE A 165 -4.26 -7.59 -0.34
C PHE A 165 -3.20 -6.53 -0.06
N LEU A 166 -1.98 -6.97 0.24
CA LEU A 166 -0.82 -6.09 0.42
C LEU A 166 -0.61 -5.14 -0.78
N ILE A 167 -0.69 -5.65 -2.02
CA ILE A 167 -0.49 -4.84 -3.22
C ILE A 167 -1.61 -3.79 -3.30
N ILE A 168 -2.87 -4.22 -3.19
CA ILE A 168 -4.03 -3.35 -3.32
C ILE A 168 -3.99 -2.23 -2.28
N ILE A 169 -3.82 -2.56 -1.00
CA ILE A 169 -3.84 -1.57 0.08
C ILE A 169 -2.71 -0.56 -0.08
N SER A 170 -1.50 -1.03 -0.35
CA SER A 170 -0.32 -0.16 -0.39
C SER A 170 -0.25 0.72 -1.64
N GLU A 171 -0.60 0.19 -2.82
CA GLU A 171 -0.68 0.97 -4.07
C GLU A 171 -1.78 2.03 -3.98
N THR A 172 -2.94 1.67 -3.40
CA THR A 172 -4.08 2.58 -3.23
C THR A 172 -3.72 3.72 -2.27
N ALA A 173 -3.20 3.41 -1.09
CA ALA A 173 -2.76 4.42 -0.12
C ALA A 173 -1.69 5.36 -0.69
N HIS A 174 -0.72 4.80 -1.41
CA HIS A 174 0.33 5.60 -2.04
C HIS A 174 -0.22 6.49 -3.16
N LEU A 175 -1.20 6.02 -3.94
CA LEU A 175 -1.84 6.84 -4.96
C LEU A 175 -2.66 7.98 -4.34
N ILE A 176 -3.41 7.73 -3.26
CA ILE A 176 -4.13 8.79 -2.51
C ILE A 176 -3.15 9.87 -2.07
N TRP A 177 -2.04 9.45 -1.43
CA TRP A 177 -0.98 10.37 -1.01
C TRP A 177 -0.42 11.19 -2.18
N ARG A 178 -0.13 10.54 -3.31
CA ARG A 178 0.39 11.20 -4.51
C ARG A 178 -0.58 12.23 -5.08
N LEU A 179 -1.86 11.87 -5.23
CA LEU A 179 -2.88 12.79 -5.73
C LEU A 179 -3.05 13.98 -4.78
N ARG A 180 -3.02 13.75 -3.46
CA ARG A 180 -3.01 14.84 -2.48
C ARG A 180 -1.80 15.75 -2.67
N CYS A 181 -0.60 15.21 -2.84
CA CYS A 181 0.61 16.02 -3.09
C CYS A 181 0.53 16.81 -4.40
N GLU A 182 0.04 16.21 -5.47
CA GLU A 182 -0.17 16.90 -6.76
C GLU A 182 -1.16 18.07 -6.58
N ARG A 183 -2.31 17.82 -5.94
CA ARG A 183 -3.30 18.85 -5.63
C ARG A 183 -2.74 19.98 -4.76
N ARG A 184 -2.16 19.65 -3.60
CA ARG A 184 -1.73 20.63 -2.57
C ARG A 184 -0.49 21.41 -2.97
N ILE A 185 0.48 20.76 -3.63
CA ILE A 185 1.81 21.33 -3.86
C ILE A 185 1.96 21.83 -5.30
N LYS A 186 1.53 21.04 -6.29
CA LYS A 186 1.72 21.42 -7.70
C LYS A 186 0.61 22.30 -8.24
N LEU A 187 -0.62 22.08 -7.78
CA LEU A 187 -1.80 22.79 -8.25
C LEU A 187 -2.30 23.85 -7.27
N GLU A 188 -1.64 23.99 -6.11
CA GLU A 188 -1.96 24.98 -5.07
C GLU A 188 -3.46 24.95 -4.67
N ASP A 189 -4.03 23.74 -4.64
CA ASP A 189 -5.47 23.48 -4.42
C ASP A 189 -6.44 24.20 -5.38
N ASN A 190 -5.98 24.64 -6.55
CA ASN A 190 -6.86 25.21 -7.57
C ASN A 190 -7.92 24.18 -8.02
N GLN A 191 -9.17 24.38 -7.59
CA GLN A 191 -10.31 23.49 -7.82
C GLN A 191 -10.56 23.22 -9.31
N ALA A 192 -10.32 24.19 -10.18
CA ALA A 192 -10.52 24.03 -11.62
C ALA A 192 -9.53 23.03 -12.26
N LYS A 193 -8.43 22.71 -11.57
CA LYS A 193 -7.40 21.77 -12.03
C LYS A 193 -7.45 20.42 -11.31
N TRP A 194 -8.46 20.18 -10.48
CA TRP A 194 -8.56 18.91 -9.76
C TRP A 194 -8.78 17.75 -10.72
N HIS A 195 -8.17 16.61 -10.37
CA HIS A 195 -8.27 15.39 -11.18
C HIS A 195 -9.73 14.96 -11.34
N SER A 196 -10.11 14.62 -12.56
CA SER A 196 -11.44 14.07 -12.83
C SER A 196 -11.57 12.65 -12.27
N GLY A 197 -12.80 12.21 -11.98
CA GLY A 197 -13.05 10.83 -11.55
C GLY A 197 -12.54 9.79 -12.57
N VAL A 198 -12.64 10.07 -13.87
CA VAL A 198 -12.13 9.19 -14.94
C VAL A 198 -10.60 9.11 -14.89
N GLU A 199 -9.93 10.24 -14.70
CA GLU A 199 -8.47 10.27 -14.56
C GLU A 199 -8.01 9.46 -13.33
N ILE A 200 -8.67 9.65 -12.18
CA ILE A 200 -8.36 8.93 -10.93
C ILE A 200 -8.52 7.42 -11.14
N HIS A 201 -9.64 7.00 -11.74
CA HIS A 201 -9.91 5.60 -12.08
C HIS A 201 -8.82 5.01 -12.97
N ASN A 202 -8.49 5.69 -14.06
CA ASN A 202 -7.50 5.22 -15.03
C ASN A 202 -6.10 5.12 -14.39
N ARG A 203 -5.70 6.10 -13.57
CA ARG A 203 -4.41 6.08 -12.87
C ARG A 203 -4.31 4.89 -11.92
N TRP A 204 -5.38 4.57 -11.18
CA TRP A 204 -5.41 3.41 -10.30
C TRP A 204 -5.34 2.11 -11.10
N LEU A 205 -6.18 1.97 -12.15
CA LEU A 205 -6.21 0.78 -12.99
C LEU A 205 -4.85 0.53 -13.68
N THR A 206 -4.23 1.58 -14.23
CA THR A 206 -2.88 1.50 -14.79
C THR A 206 -1.86 1.12 -13.72
N GLY A 207 -1.96 1.66 -12.50
CA GLY A 207 -1.09 1.29 -11.38
C GLY A 207 -1.14 -0.20 -11.08
N ILE A 208 -2.34 -0.76 -10.91
CA ILE A 208 -2.53 -2.18 -10.61
C ILE A 208 -2.11 -3.07 -11.79
N ASN A 209 -2.47 -2.72 -13.03
CA ASN A 209 -2.04 -3.46 -14.22
C ASN A 209 -0.51 -3.46 -14.39
N ASN A 210 0.16 -2.35 -14.07
CA ASN A 210 1.62 -2.31 -14.06
C ASN A 210 2.22 -3.26 -13.01
N ARG A 211 1.56 -3.44 -11.85
CA ARG A 211 1.99 -4.44 -10.85
C ARG A 211 1.83 -5.86 -11.37
N LEU A 212 0.70 -6.17 -12.00
CA LEU A 212 0.47 -7.45 -12.68
C LEU A 212 1.54 -7.72 -13.75
N ALA A 213 1.80 -6.75 -14.63
CA ALA A 213 2.80 -6.86 -15.68
C ALA A 213 4.23 -7.06 -15.13
N LEU A 214 4.60 -6.31 -14.09
CA LEU A 214 5.88 -6.47 -13.41
C LEU A 214 6.02 -7.86 -12.78
N ASP A 215 4.98 -8.37 -12.13
CA ASP A 215 4.99 -9.70 -11.54
C ASP A 215 5.23 -10.78 -12.60
N ARG A 216 4.57 -10.67 -13.77
CA ARG A 216 4.81 -11.57 -14.91
C ARG A 216 6.26 -11.52 -15.35
N VAL A 217 6.81 -10.33 -15.58
CA VAL A 217 8.22 -10.18 -16.01
C VAL A 217 9.18 -10.78 -14.99
N LEU A 218 8.92 -10.57 -13.69
CA LEU A 218 9.76 -11.07 -12.61
C LEU A 218 9.74 -12.59 -12.44
N THR A 219 8.86 -13.33 -13.13
CA THR A 219 8.90 -14.80 -13.15
C THR A 219 10.04 -15.38 -14.00
N ASN A 220 10.67 -14.57 -14.86
CA ASN A 220 11.71 -15.04 -15.77
C ASN A 220 12.96 -15.51 -15.01
N CYS A 221 13.11 -16.84 -14.85
CA CYS A 221 14.22 -17.46 -14.14
C CYS A 221 15.56 -17.32 -14.87
N LEU A 222 15.57 -17.22 -16.21
CA LEU A 222 16.79 -17.00 -16.99
C LEU A 222 17.40 -15.62 -16.70
N LYS A 223 16.55 -14.59 -16.57
CA LYS A 223 17.00 -13.22 -16.31
C LYS A 223 17.26 -12.94 -14.83
N TYR A 224 16.43 -13.47 -13.94
CA TYR A 224 16.47 -13.10 -12.51
C TYR A 224 17.00 -14.21 -11.58
N GLY A 225 17.24 -15.42 -12.08
CA GLY A 225 17.79 -16.54 -11.32
C GLY A 225 17.04 -16.78 -10.01
N ARG A 226 17.77 -16.86 -8.90
CA ARG A 226 17.21 -17.05 -7.54
C ARG A 226 16.33 -15.90 -7.04
N LYS A 227 16.31 -14.76 -7.75
CA LYS A 227 15.45 -13.60 -7.42
C LYS A 227 14.13 -13.61 -8.19
N ALA A 228 13.95 -14.53 -9.14
CA ALA A 228 12.71 -14.68 -9.87
C ALA A 228 11.54 -14.99 -8.92
N LEU A 229 10.36 -14.46 -9.24
CA LEU A 229 9.12 -14.83 -8.58
C LEU A 229 8.69 -16.22 -9.04
N ASP A 230 8.16 -17.02 -8.12
CA ASP A 230 7.54 -18.29 -8.48
C ASP A 230 6.28 -18.01 -9.33
N PRO A 231 6.19 -18.54 -10.57
CA PRO A 231 5.00 -18.43 -11.40
C PRO A 231 3.72 -18.83 -10.67
N LYS A 232 3.77 -19.89 -9.85
CA LYS A 232 2.59 -20.35 -9.08
C LYS A 232 2.11 -19.30 -8.08
N MET A 233 3.02 -18.52 -7.51
CA MET A 233 2.65 -17.41 -6.61
C MET A 233 1.95 -16.29 -7.39
N VAL A 234 2.41 -15.97 -8.60
CA VAL A 234 1.79 -14.95 -9.45
C VAL A 234 0.38 -15.38 -9.88
N LEU A 235 0.22 -16.63 -10.34
CA LEU A 235 -1.11 -17.21 -10.65
C LEU A 235 -2.04 -17.16 -9.43
N LYS A 236 -1.55 -17.58 -8.26
CA LYS A 236 -2.33 -17.52 -7.00
C LYS A 236 -2.62 -16.09 -6.56
N THR A 237 -1.78 -15.11 -6.86
CA THR A 237 -2.01 -13.70 -6.50
C THR A 237 -3.16 -13.15 -7.34
N TRP A 238 -3.06 -13.25 -8.66
CA TRP A 238 -3.96 -12.56 -9.57
C TRP A 238 -5.15 -13.39 -10.07
N GLY A 239 -5.12 -14.71 -9.91
CA GLY A 239 -6.25 -15.57 -10.29
C GLY A 239 -7.55 -15.16 -9.59
N GLY A 240 -8.66 -15.19 -10.31
CA GLY A 240 -9.97 -14.69 -9.90
C GLY A 240 -10.18 -13.20 -10.14
N THR A 241 -9.15 -12.44 -10.56
CA THR A 241 -9.23 -10.96 -10.68
C THR A 241 -9.11 -10.46 -12.12
N LEU A 242 -8.91 -11.36 -13.09
CA LEU A 242 -8.51 -11.01 -14.45
C LEU A 242 -9.71 -10.78 -15.36
N LYS A 243 -9.52 -9.96 -16.40
CA LYS A 243 -10.51 -9.75 -17.45
C LYS A 243 -10.61 -10.97 -18.34
N ASN A 244 -11.84 -11.44 -18.56
CA ASN A 244 -12.13 -12.61 -19.40
C ASN A 244 -11.33 -13.86 -18.99
N GLU A 245 -11.11 -14.05 -17.68
CA GLU A 245 -10.24 -15.10 -17.15
C GLU A 245 -10.59 -16.51 -17.61
N ARG A 246 -11.88 -16.79 -17.86
CA ARG A 246 -12.34 -18.09 -18.37
C ARG A 246 -11.79 -18.47 -19.75
N ASN A 247 -11.33 -17.49 -20.51
CA ASN A 247 -10.75 -17.69 -21.85
C ASN A 247 -9.22 -17.65 -21.83
N LEU A 248 -8.60 -17.46 -20.65
CA LEU A 248 -7.16 -17.51 -20.49
C LEU A 248 -6.72 -18.96 -20.23
N PRO A 249 -5.51 -19.35 -20.70
CA PRO A 249 -4.92 -20.62 -20.29
C PRO A 249 -4.64 -20.62 -18.78
N ASP A 250 -4.58 -21.82 -18.18
CA ASP A 250 -4.26 -21.99 -16.76
C ASP A 250 -2.95 -21.30 -16.37
N ASP A 251 -1.96 -21.34 -17.27
CA ASP A 251 -0.74 -20.53 -17.19
C ASP A 251 -0.76 -19.39 -18.20
N TRP A 252 -1.35 -18.27 -17.80
CA TRP A 252 -1.42 -17.04 -18.60
C TRP A 252 -0.18 -16.14 -18.47
N ILE A 253 0.83 -16.54 -17.70
CA ILE A 253 2.02 -15.72 -17.47
C ILE A 253 2.79 -15.52 -18.77
N VAL A 254 2.97 -16.62 -19.52
CA VAL A 254 3.66 -16.65 -20.82
C VAL A 254 2.60 -16.58 -21.92
N GLY A 255 2.22 -15.36 -22.31
CA GLY A 255 1.11 -15.15 -23.25
C GLY A 255 0.84 -13.68 -23.55
N PRO A 256 -0.28 -13.37 -24.25
CA PRO A 256 -0.67 -12.00 -24.59
C PRO A 256 -0.89 -11.12 -23.34
N GLU A 257 -1.19 -9.85 -23.56
CA GLU A 257 -1.48 -8.93 -22.45
C GLU A 257 -2.68 -9.43 -21.63
N VAL A 258 -2.54 -9.36 -20.31
CA VAL A 258 -3.57 -9.74 -19.34
C VAL A 258 -3.79 -8.54 -18.45
N LEU A 259 -5.06 -8.20 -18.22
CA LEU A 259 -5.48 -7.03 -17.45
C LEU A 259 -6.37 -7.44 -16.29
N VAL A 260 -6.31 -6.69 -15.19
CA VAL A 260 -7.27 -6.83 -14.10
C VAL A 260 -8.63 -6.30 -14.53
N ASP A 261 -9.68 -6.90 -13.98
CA ASP A 261 -11.05 -6.50 -14.27
C ASP A 261 -11.75 -5.98 -13.01
N ILE A 262 -12.06 -4.69 -13.06
CA ILE A 262 -12.78 -3.95 -12.02
C ILE A 262 -14.24 -3.68 -12.39
N SER A 263 -14.74 -4.34 -13.44
CA SER A 263 -16.18 -4.35 -13.70
C SER A 263 -16.87 -5.03 -12.52
N ALA A 264 -17.74 -4.31 -11.81
CA ALA A 264 -18.59 -4.90 -10.79
C ALA A 264 -19.28 -6.14 -11.37
N LYS A 265 -19.40 -7.23 -10.60
CA LYS A 265 -20.24 -8.37 -10.97
C LYS A 265 -21.62 -7.80 -11.31
N LYS A 266 -21.94 -7.66 -12.60
CA LYS A 266 -23.32 -7.44 -13.03
C LYS A 266 -24.09 -8.63 -12.46
N ARG A 267 -24.94 -8.41 -11.45
CA ARG A 267 -25.95 -9.40 -11.07
C ARG A 267 -26.57 -9.88 -12.39
N PRO A 268 -26.65 -11.19 -12.63
CA PRO A 268 -27.26 -11.68 -13.86
C PRO A 268 -28.61 -10.99 -14.00
N ARG A 269 -28.86 -10.36 -15.17
CA ARG A 269 -30.18 -9.79 -15.47
C ARG A 269 -31.18 -10.90 -15.18
N GLY A 270 -32.08 -10.67 -14.22
CA GLY A 270 -33.16 -11.60 -13.93
C GLY A 270 -33.82 -11.97 -15.25
N ARG A 271 -33.88 -13.27 -15.54
CA ARG A 271 -34.74 -13.76 -16.61
C ARG A 271 -36.16 -13.42 -16.18
N ASN A 272 -36.71 -12.33 -16.72
CA ASN A 272 -38.15 -12.16 -16.77
C ASN A 272 -38.67 -13.32 -17.62
N ARG A 273 -39.32 -14.27 -16.96
CA ARG A 273 -40.32 -15.14 -17.57
C ARG A 273 -41.67 -14.48 -17.37
#